data_AF-A0A5S9MED1-F1
#
_entry.id   AF-A0A5S9MED1-F1
#
_cell.length_a   1.000
_cell.length_b   1.000
_cell.length_c   1.000
_cell.angle_alpha   90.00
_cell.angle_beta   90.00
_cell.angle_gamma   90.00
#
_symmetry.space_group_name_H-M   'P 1'
#
loop_
_entity.id
_entity.type
_entity.pdbx_description
1 polymer ?
#
loop_
_entity_poly.entity_id
_entity_poly.type
_entity_poly.pdbx_seq_one_letter_code
_entity_poly.pdbx_strand_id
1 'polypeptide(L)'
;MPFFLIGFLVLTVVHAPPLERMADPTDTGYIPLPDWYFLFLYQLLKYEFAAGNFTVVGAMIMPGIAFGALLLAPFLDSGPERRPYRRPIAVGMMILAVGAATYLTWESVAT
;
A
#
# COMPACT_ATOMS: atom_id res chain seq x y z
N MET A 1 1.96 4.08 -24.96
CA MET A 1 0.64 3.77 -24.38
C MET A 1 0.06 2.42 -24.82
N PRO A 2 -0.05 2.06 -26.13
CA PRO A 2 -0.76 0.82 -26.52
C PRO A 2 -0.05 -0.48 -26.07
N PHE A 3 1.29 -0.50 -26.06
CA PHE A 3 2.06 -1.67 -25.64
C PHE A 3 1.82 -2.09 -24.17
N PHE A 4 1.59 -1.13 -23.27
CA PHE A 4 1.29 -1.42 -21.86
C PHE A 4 -0.06 -2.12 -21.71
N LEU A 5 -1.09 -1.63 -22.42
CA LEU A 5 -2.43 -2.20 -22.37
C LEU A 5 -2.47 -3.59 -23.03
N ILE A 6 -1.75 -3.77 -24.14
CA ILE A 6 -1.60 -5.08 -24.78
C ILE A 6 -0.87 -6.05 -23.83
N GLY A 7 0.22 -5.63 -23.20
CA GLY A 7 0.95 -6.45 -22.23
C GLY A 7 0.08 -6.84 -21.03
N PHE A 8 -0.69 -5.89 -20.48
CA PHE A 8 -1.65 -6.16 -19.41
C PHE A 8 -2.75 -7.13 -19.85
N LEU A 9 -3.31 -6.94 -21.05
CA LEU A 9 -4.32 -7.85 -21.59
C LEU A 9 -3.76 -9.28 -21.75
N VAL A 10 -2.56 -9.40 -22.30
CA VAL A 10 -1.87 -10.71 -22.43
C VAL A 10 -1.69 -11.35 -21.05
N LEU A 11 -1.27 -10.59 -20.03
CA LEU A 11 -1.13 -11.09 -18.66
C LEU A 11 -2.47 -11.65 -18.14
N THR A 12 -3.57 -10.92 -18.32
CA THR A 12 -4.91 -11.36 -17.85
C THR A 12 -5.44 -12.60 -18.56
N VAL A 13 -5.00 -12.85 -19.80
CA VAL A 13 -5.38 -14.03 -20.58
C VAL A 13 -4.54 -15.25 -20.20
N VAL A 14 -3.23 -15.06 -20.00
CA VAL A 14 -2.29 -16.16 -19.74
C VAL A 14 -2.27 -16.58 -18.27
N HIS A 15 -2.60 -15.68 -17.36
CA HIS A 15 -2.59 -15.94 -15.92
C HIS A 15 -3.98 -15.69 -15.33
N ALA A 16 -4.66 -16.78 -14.97
CA ALA A 16 -5.94 -16.68 -14.29
C ALA A 16 -5.79 -15.92 -12.96
N PRO A 17 -6.72 -15.02 -12.62
CA PRO A 17 -6.67 -14.35 -11.33
C PRO A 17 -6.80 -15.39 -10.21
N PRO A 18 -6.02 -15.30 -9.13
CA PRO A 18 -6.13 -16.19 -7.98
C PRO A 18 -7.38 -15.84 -7.17
N LEU A 19 -8.55 -16.23 -7.69
CA LEU A 19 -9.82 -16.04 -7.00
C LEU A 19 -9.94 -17.06 -5.86
N GLU A 20 -10.34 -16.58 -4.69
CA GLU A 20 -10.60 -17.45 -3.55
C GLU A 20 -11.85 -18.31 -3.75
N ARG A 21 -11.98 -19.35 -2.90
CA ARG A 21 -13.15 -20.22 -2.85
C ARG A 21 -14.42 -19.41 -2.53
N MET A 22 -15.58 -19.90 -2.98
CA MET A 22 -16.86 -19.31 -2.57
C MET A 22 -16.95 -19.23 -1.06
N ALA A 23 -17.36 -18.06 -0.56
CA ALA A 23 -17.50 -17.81 0.86
C ALA A 23 -18.45 -18.83 1.50
N ASP A 24 -17.95 -19.52 2.52
CA ASP A 24 -18.72 -20.48 3.31
C ASP A 24 -18.80 -19.96 4.75
N PRO A 25 -19.99 -19.58 5.24
CA PRO A 25 -20.14 -19.04 6.59
C PRO A 25 -19.91 -20.09 7.69
N THR A 26 -19.78 -21.37 7.35
CA THR A 26 -19.49 -22.47 8.29
C THR A 26 -18.00 -22.83 8.36
N ASP A 27 -17.17 -22.25 7.50
CA ASP A 27 -15.72 -22.47 7.48
C ASP A 27 -15.00 -21.55 8.47
N THR A 28 -14.70 -22.06 9.66
CA THR A 28 -13.94 -21.34 10.69
C THR A 28 -12.42 -21.50 10.55
N GLY A 29 -11.95 -22.28 9.57
CA GLY A 29 -10.53 -22.54 9.34
C GLY A 29 -9.87 -21.56 8.36
N TYR A 30 -10.66 -20.74 7.69
CA TYR A 30 -10.18 -19.73 6.75
C TYR A 30 -9.43 -18.61 7.49
N ILE A 31 -8.19 -18.36 7.08
CA ILE A 31 -7.39 -17.23 7.55
C ILE A 31 -7.51 -16.12 6.50
N PRO A 32 -8.25 -15.03 6.78
CA PRO A 32 -8.40 -13.93 5.83
C PRO A 32 -7.07 -13.18 5.70
N LEU A 33 -6.33 -13.42 4.61
CA LEU A 33 -5.23 -12.56 4.20
C LEU A 33 -5.73 -11.56 3.16
N PRO A 34 -5.39 -10.27 3.29
CA PRO A 34 -5.73 -9.30 2.26
C PRO A 34 -4.81 -9.44 1.05
N ASP A 35 -5.26 -8.92 -0.08
CA ASP A 35 -4.47 -8.87 -1.31
C ASP A 35 -3.16 -8.08 -1.15
N TRP A 36 -2.21 -8.36 -2.07
CA TRP A 36 -0.85 -7.81 -2.07
C TRP A 36 -0.77 -6.28 -1.88
N TYR A 37 -1.73 -5.53 -2.42
CA TYR A 37 -1.76 -4.07 -2.34
C TYR A 37 -2.15 -3.54 -0.94
N PHE A 38 -2.61 -4.41 -0.05
CA PHE A 38 -2.93 -4.09 1.35
C PHE A 38 -1.99 -4.77 2.37
N LEU A 39 -1.03 -5.58 1.92
CA LEU A 39 -0.12 -6.29 2.81
C LEU A 39 0.70 -5.37 3.73
N PHE A 40 1.11 -4.19 3.26
CA PHE A 40 1.79 -3.22 4.11
C PHE A 40 0.93 -2.76 5.30
N LEU A 41 -0.37 -2.54 5.07
CA LEU A 41 -1.32 -2.11 6.09
C LEU A 41 -1.66 -3.26 7.03
N TYR A 42 -1.81 -4.47 6.48
CA TYR A 42 -1.97 -5.68 7.25
C TYR A 42 -0.83 -5.88 8.25
N GLN A 43 0.43 -5.77 7.81
CA GLN A 43 1.58 -5.90 8.70
C GLN A 43 1.67 -4.74 9.70
N LEU A 44 1.38 -3.50 9.28
CA LEU A 44 1.32 -2.36 10.18
C LEU A 44 0.35 -2.61 11.35
N LEU A 45 -0.83 -3.17 11.05
CA LEU A 45 -1.85 -3.51 12.04
C LEU A 45 -1.52 -4.74 12.90
N LYS A 46 -0.40 -5.43 12.67
CA LYS A 46 0.12 -6.42 13.63
C LYS A 46 0.88 -5.76 14.79
N TYR A 47 1.32 -4.52 14.65
CA TYR A 47 2.03 -3.83 15.73
C TYR A 47 1.07 -3.20 16.75
N GLU A 48 1.41 -3.34 18.03
CA GLU A 48 0.57 -2.86 19.14
C GLU A 48 0.26 -1.36 19.08
N PHE A 49 1.19 -0.54 18.58
CA PHE A 49 0.99 0.91 18.46
C PHE A 49 -0.01 1.31 17.36
N ALA A 50 -0.35 0.40 16.45
CA ALA A 50 -1.26 0.63 15.34
C ALA A 50 -2.55 -0.22 15.45
N ALA A 51 -2.64 -1.11 16.44
CA ALA A 51 -3.70 -2.09 16.59
C ALA A 51 -4.43 -1.96 17.94
N GLY A 52 -5.40 -2.84 18.20
CA GLY A 52 -6.19 -2.83 19.43
C GLY A 52 -6.96 -1.52 19.60
N ASN A 53 -6.71 -0.81 20.70
CA ASN A 53 -7.30 0.52 20.95
C ASN A 53 -6.91 1.57 19.90
N PHE A 54 -5.80 1.36 19.17
CA PHE A 54 -5.30 2.26 18.14
C PHE A 54 -5.67 1.81 16.71
N THR A 55 -6.52 0.80 16.54
CA THR A 55 -6.88 0.28 15.21
C THR A 55 -7.41 1.37 14.28
N VAL A 56 -8.19 2.34 14.77
CA VAL A 56 -8.66 3.47 13.96
C VAL A 56 -7.51 4.35 13.48
N VAL A 57 -6.50 4.55 14.34
CA VAL A 57 -5.29 5.30 14.00
C VAL A 57 -4.51 4.57 12.93
N GLY A 58 -4.29 3.27 13.11
CA GLY A 58 -3.56 2.41 12.19
C GLY A 58 -4.23 2.24 10.83
N ALA A 59 -5.52 1.89 10.84
CA ALA A 59 -6.25 1.50 9.65
C ALA A 59 -6.74 2.69 8.83
N MET A 60 -6.96 3.86 9.45
CA MET A 60 -7.62 4.98 8.77
C MET A 60 -6.82 6.28 8.85
N ILE A 61 -6.33 6.68 10.03
CA ILE A 61 -5.66 7.98 10.19
C ILE A 61 -4.29 7.97 9.51
N MET A 62 -3.44 6.98 9.77
CA MET A 62 -2.11 6.92 9.16
C MET A 62 -2.16 6.84 7.62
N PRO A 63 -2.94 5.92 7.01
CA PRO A 63 -3.11 5.92 5.55
C PRO A 63 -3.73 7.21 5.04
N GLY A 64 -4.76 7.72 5.73
CA GLY A 64 -5.44 8.96 5.35
C GLY A 64 -4.51 10.16 5.30
N ILE A 65 -3.60 10.29 6.27
CA ILE A 65 -2.56 11.33 6.27
C ILE A 65 -1.56 11.12 5.14
N ALA A 66 -1.10 9.88 4.92
CA ALA A 66 -0.13 9.58 3.86
C ALA A 66 -0.70 9.91 2.46
N PHE A 67 -1.90 9.42 2.15
CA PHE A 67 -2.57 9.70 0.88
C PHE A 67 -3.03 11.16 0.78
N GLY A 68 -3.47 11.76 1.89
CA GLY A 68 -3.81 13.19 1.95
C GLY A 68 -2.61 14.08 1.66
N ALA A 69 -1.44 13.76 2.22
CA ALA A 69 -0.19 14.46 1.94
C ALA A 69 0.25 14.31 0.48
N LEU A 70 0.07 13.14 -0.13
CA LEU A 70 0.32 12.94 -1.56
C LEU A 70 -0.64 13.74 -2.44
N LEU A 71 -1.93 13.76 -2.10
CA LEU A 71 -2.94 14.53 -2.82
C LEU A 71 -2.67 16.03 -2.70
N LEU A 72 -2.21 16.49 -1.53
CA LEU A 72 -1.85 17.88 -1.28
C LEU A 72 -0.40 18.23 -1.65
N ALA A 73 0.40 17.27 -2.12
CA ALA A 73 1.79 17.47 -2.52
C ALA A 73 2.02 18.70 -3.44
N PRO A 74 1.20 18.98 -4.48
CA PRO A 74 1.42 20.16 -5.32
C PRO A 74 1.27 21.50 -4.58
N PHE A 75 0.53 21.54 -3.46
CA PHE A 75 0.35 22.73 -2.64
C PHE A 75 1.40 22.83 -1.53
N LEU A 76 1.75 21.68 -0.93
CA LEU A 76 2.75 21.58 0.13
C LEU A 76 4.18 21.82 -0.39
N ASP A 77 4.47 21.41 -1.63
CA ASP A 77 5.77 21.59 -2.29
C ASP A 77 5.66 22.52 -3.52
N SER A 78 5.31 23.77 -3.23
CA SER A 78 5.03 24.84 -4.18
C SER A 78 6.28 25.52 -4.78
N GLY A 79 7.47 25.01 -4.50
CA GLY A 79 8.72 25.56 -5.04
C GLY A 79 8.78 25.54 -6.58
N PRO A 80 9.43 26.52 -7.23
CA PRO A 80 9.50 26.59 -8.70
C PRO A 80 10.39 25.50 -9.31
N GLU A 81 11.35 25.01 -8.53
CA GLU A 81 12.34 24.04 -8.95
C GLU A 81 11.72 22.64 -9.05
N ARG A 82 11.97 21.85 -10.08
CA ARG A 82 11.32 20.52 -10.29
C ARG A 82 12.27 19.34 -10.14
N ARG A 83 13.56 19.61 -9.97
CA ARG A 83 14.61 18.59 -9.87
C ARG A 83 14.53 17.88 -8.51
N PRO A 84 14.49 16.53 -8.44
CA PRO A 84 14.38 15.80 -7.17
C PRO A 84 15.46 16.16 -6.14
N TYR A 85 16.71 16.32 -6.57
CA TYR A 85 17.84 16.68 -5.70
C TYR A 85 17.76 18.11 -5.13
N ARG A 86 16.88 18.96 -5.67
CA ARG A 86 16.60 20.30 -5.13
C ARG A 86 15.37 20.32 -4.23
N ARG A 87 14.69 19.18 -4.03
CA ARG A 87 13.52 18.98 -3.16
C ARG A 87 13.80 17.90 -2.10
N PRO A 88 14.88 18.03 -1.30
CA PRO A 88 15.37 16.93 -0.46
C PRO A 88 14.33 16.45 0.57
N ILE A 89 13.48 17.35 1.10
CA ILE A 89 12.45 17.00 2.09
C ILE A 89 11.33 16.18 1.44
N ALA A 90 10.72 16.69 0.36
CA ALA A 90 9.62 15.99 -0.32
C ALA A 90 10.08 14.64 -0.88
N VAL A 91 11.28 14.59 -1.46
CA VAL A 91 11.88 13.35 -1.96
C VAL A 91 12.21 12.39 -0.81
N GLY A 92 12.76 12.89 0.29
CA GLY A 92 13.04 12.08 1.47
C GLY A 92 11.78 11.45 2.06
N MET A 93 10.70 12.22 2.19
CA MET A 93 9.39 11.72 2.65
C MET A 93 8.80 10.68 1.70
N MET A 94 8.90 10.88 0.37
CA MET A 94 8.46 9.91 -0.62
C MET A 94 9.25 8.61 -0.53
N ILE A 95 10.58 8.69 -0.43
CA ILE A 95 11.45 7.51 -0.29
C ILE A 95 11.12 6.77 1.01
N LEU A 96 10.92 7.48 2.12
CA LEU A 96 10.49 6.88 3.38
C LEU A 96 9.13 6.19 3.25
N ALA A 97 8.15 6.82 2.61
CA ALA A 97 6.82 6.23 2.42
C ALA A 97 6.87 4.96 1.57
N VAL A 98 7.56 4.99 0.43
CA VAL A 98 7.75 3.82 -0.44
C VAL A 98 8.57 2.74 0.25
N GLY A 99 9.64 3.12 0.96
CA GLY A 99 10.49 2.21 1.71
C GLY A 99 9.72 1.51 2.83
N ALA A 100 8.93 2.25 3.60
CA ALA A 100 8.07 1.69 4.65
C ALA A 100 7.02 0.74 4.07
N ALA A 101 6.31 1.14 3.00
CA ALA A 101 5.31 0.27 2.37
C ALA A 101 5.94 -1.03 1.81
N THR A 102 7.13 -0.93 1.20
CA THR A 102 7.87 -2.07 0.68
C THR A 102 8.34 -2.98 1.81
N TYR A 103 8.93 -2.41 2.87
CA TYR A 103 9.43 -3.16 4.02
C TYR A 103 8.29 -3.91 4.73
N LEU A 104 7.18 -3.23 5.04
CA LEU A 104 6.03 -3.84 5.69
C LEU A 104 5.39 -4.94 4.83
N THR A 105 5.35 -4.74 3.52
CA THR A 105 4.85 -5.77 2.58
C THR A 105 5.76 -7.00 2.60
N TRP A 106 7.09 -6.82 2.55
CA TRP A 106 8.04 -7.91 2.64
C TRP A 106 7.93 -8.65 3.97
N GLU A 107 7.88 -7.92 5.08
CA GLU A 107 7.77 -8.48 6.43
C GLU A 107 6.45 -9.26 6.63
N SER A 108 5.36 -8.81 6.00
CA SER A 108 4.06 -9.51 6.03
C SER A 108 4.12 -10.95 5.50
N VAL A 109 5.06 -11.22 4.59
CA VAL A 109 5.24 -12.53 3.95
C VAL A 109 6.41 -13.28 4.57
N ALA A 110 7.38 -12.58 5.15
CA ALA A 110 8.53 -13.17 5.81
C ALA A 110 8.23 -13.72 7.22
N THR A 111 7.11 -13.31 7.84
CA THR A 111 6.72 -13.62 9.22
C THR A 111 5.32 -14.22 9.29
#